data_AF-A0A354R9F4-F1
#
_entry.id   AF-A0A354R9F4-F1
#
_cell.length_a   1.000
_cell.length_b   1.000
_cell.length_c   1.000
_cell.angle_alpha   90.00
_cell.angle_beta   90.00
_cell.angle_gamma   90.00
#
_symmetry.space_group_name_H-M   'P 1'
#
loop_
_entity.id
_entity.type
_entity.pdbx_description
1 polymer ?
#
loop_
_entity_poly.entity_id
_entity_poly.type
_entity_poly.pdbx_seq_one_letter_code
_entity_poly.pdbx_strand_id
1 'polypeptide(L)' 'MNIVCLDLEGVLVPEIWIAFAEATGIPEFKRTTRDEPDYDKLMRYRLDLLEKHGLGLARIQEV' A
#
# COMPACT_ATOMS: atom_id res chain seq x y z
N MET A 1 -2.38 -1.97 35.06
CA MET A 1 -1.71 -2.49 33.85
C MET A 1 -2.11 -1.58 32.71
N ASN A 2 -1.15 -1.00 31.98
CA ASN A 2 -1.45 -0.08 30.87
C ASN A 2 -1.11 -0.76 29.55
N ILE A 3 -2.01 -0.69 28.58
CA ILE A 3 -1.80 -1.18 27.21
C ILE A 3 -1.89 0.03 26.28
N VAL A 4 -0.93 0.13 25.35
CA VAL A 4 -0.90 1.17 24.32
C VAL A 4 -1.00 0.48 22.97
N CYS A 5 -2.01 0.86 22.19
CA CYS A 5 -2.19 0.42 20.81
C CYS A 5 -1.87 1.60 19.90
N LEU A 6 -0.91 1.40 18.99
CA LEU A 6 -0.52 2.38 17.99
C LEU A 6 -0.87 1.85 16.62
N ASP A 7 -1.30 2.76 15.76
CA ASP A 7 -1.35 2.48 14.34
C ASP A 7 0.08 2.31 13.78
N LEU A 8 0.20 1.65 12.64
CA LEU A 8 1.48 1.35 12.03
C LEU A 8 1.85 2.42 11.01
N GLU A 9 1.05 2.52 9.94
CA GLU A 9 1.30 3.46 8.83
C GLU A 9 0.95 4.89 9.25
N GLY A 10 1.81 5.85 8.94
CA GLY A 10 1.67 7.25 9.34
C GLY A 10 2.02 7.55 10.80
N VAL A 11 2.23 6.54 11.65
CA VAL A 11 2.66 6.71 13.05
C VAL A 11 4.07 6.15 13.28
N LEU A 12 4.29 4.88 12.92
CA LEU A 12 5.56 4.19 13.13
C LEU A 12 6.36 4.04 11.83
N VAL A 13 5.68 3.94 10.69
CA VAL A 13 6.28 3.78 9.36
C VAL A 13 5.53 4.62 8.31
N PRO A 14 6.14 4.93 7.15
CA PRO A 14 5.43 5.58 6.04
C PRO A 14 4.29 4.70 5.48
N GLU A 15 3.36 5.30 4.75
CA GLU A 15 2.35 4.53 4.01
C GLU A 15 3.01 3.65 2.94
N ILE A 16 2.88 2.33 3.07
CA ILE A 16 3.58 1.33 2.27
C ILE A 16 3.26 1.52 0.79
N TRP A 17 2.00 1.73 0.42
CA TRP A 17 1.59 1.83 -0.98
C TRP A 17 2.06 3.14 -1.63
N ILE A 18 2.19 4.22 -0.86
CA ILE A 18 2.76 5.49 -1.36
C ILE A 18 4.26 5.33 -1.56
N ALA A 19 4.97 4.75 -0.59
CA ALA A 19 6.40 4.45 -0.71
C ALA A 19 6.68 3.48 -1.86
N PHE A 20 5.84 2.46 -2.03
CA PHE A 20 5.93 1.50 -3.13
C PHE A 20 5.72 2.14 -4.50
N ALA A 21 4.76 3.07 -4.61
CA ALA A 21 4.57 3.86 -5.82
C ALA A 21 5.83 4.67 -6.20
N GLU A 22 6.52 5.23 -5.21
CA GLU A 22 7.74 6.01 -5.42
C GLU A 22 8.94 5.13 -5.77
N ALA A 23 9.09 3.99 -5.10
CA ALA A 23 10.17 3.02 -5.36
C ALA A 23 10.02 2.31 -6.72
N THR A 24 8.80 2.12 -7.20
CA THR A 24 8.53 1.49 -8.50
C THR A 24 8.35 2.50 -9.64
N GLY A 25 8.11 3.77 -9.32
CA GLY A 25 7.77 4.81 -10.29
C GLY A 25 6.35 4.67 -10.87
N ILE A 26 5.48 3.91 -10.24
CA ILE A 26 4.10 3.63 -10.69
C ILE A 26 3.12 4.45 -9.83
N PRO A 27 2.70 5.65 -10.28
CA PRO A 27 1.87 6.55 -9.48
C PRO A 27 0.48 6.00 -9.15
N GLU A 28 -0.01 5.00 -9.90
CA GLU A 28 -1.28 4.32 -9.71
C GLU A 28 -1.41 3.66 -8.32
N PHE A 29 -0.29 3.25 -7.71
CA PHE A 29 -0.29 2.72 -6.34
C PHE A 29 -0.59 3.77 -5.26
N LYS A 30 -0.53 5.08 -5.58
CA LYS A 30 -0.86 6.17 -4.64
C LYS A 30 -2.35 6.28 -4.33
N ARG A 31 -3.21 5.48 -4.99
CA ARG A 31 -4.65 5.47 -4.71
C ARG A 31 -4.90 5.03 -3.26
N THR A 32 -5.68 5.83 -2.53
CA THR A 32 -6.01 5.62 -1.11
C THR A 32 -7.51 5.40 -0.92
N THR A 33 -7.92 5.15 0.32
CA THR A 33 -9.34 5.06 0.69
C THR A 33 -10.10 6.37 0.54
N ARG A 34 -9.40 7.50 0.37
CA ARG A 34 -10.01 8.78 0.00
C ARG A 34 -10.53 8.77 -1.45
N ASP A 35 -9.88 8.01 -2.33
CA ASP A 35 -10.23 7.88 -3.75
C ASP A 35 -11.15 6.68 -4.01
N GLU A 36 -11.03 5.63 -3.20
CA GLU A 36 -11.89 4.45 -3.22
C GLU A 36 -12.26 4.04 -1.80
N PRO A 37 -13.44 4.45 -1.29
CA PRO A 37 -13.83 4.15 0.09
C PRO A 37 -14.08 2.65 0.34
N ASP A 38 -14.34 1.87 -0.71
CA ASP A 38 -14.51 0.42 -0.63
C ASP A 38 -13.14 -0.28 -0.62
N TYR A 39 -12.72 -0.75 0.56
CA TYR A 39 -11.43 -1.39 0.75
C TYR A 39 -11.24 -2.63 -0.14
N ASP A 40 -12.29 -3.42 -0.36
CA ASP A 40 -12.21 -4.62 -1.18
C ASP A 40 -11.99 -4.27 -2.66
N LYS A 41 -12.58 -3.18 -3.14
CA LYS A 41 -12.31 -2.68 -4.50
C LYS A 41 -10.89 -2.14 -4.61
N LEU A 42 -10.42 -1.39 -3.62
CA LEU A 42 -9.07 -0.85 -3.60
C LEU A 42 -8.02 -1.96 -3.62
N MET A 43 -8.21 -3.01 -2.82
CA MET A 43 -7.27 -4.14 -2.77
C MET A 43 -7.28 -4.95 -4.07
N ARG A 44 -8.45 -5.22 -4.66
CA ARG A 44 -8.52 -5.87 -5.99
C ARG A 44 -7.78 -5.06 -7.04
N TYR A 45 -8.02 -3.74 -7.09
CA TYR A 45 -7.31 -2.84 -8.00
C TYR A 45 -5.79 -2.91 -7.84
N ARG A 46 -5.28 -2.92 -6.60
CA ARG A 46 -3.82 -3.02 -6.33
C ARG A 46 -3.26 -4.37 -6.78
N LEU A 47 -3.97 -5.47 -6.56
CA LEU A 47 -3.55 -6.79 -7.00
C LEU A 47 -3.53 -6.90 -8.53
N ASP A 48 -4.57 -6.42 -9.20
CA ASP A 48 -4.63 -6.39 -10.67
C ASP A 48 -3.48 -5.55 -11.25
N LEU A 49 -3.14 -4.44 -10.58
CA LEU A 49 -2.03 -3.58 -10.98
C LEU A 49 -0.67 -4.26 -10.77
N LEU A 50 -0.48 -4.95 -9.65
CA LEU A 50 0.73 -5.77 -9.40
C LEU A 50 0.89 -6.85 -10.48
N GLU A 51 -0.19 -7.55 -10.83
CA GLU A 51 -0.18 -8.58 -11.88
C GLU A 51 0.18 -7.97 -13.25
N LYS A 52 -0.44 -6.83 -13.62
CA LYS A 52 -0.17 -6.12 -14.87
C LYS A 52 1.30 -5.70 -15.01
N HIS A 53 1.95 -5.33 -13.92
CA HIS A 53 3.35 -4.93 -13.90
C HIS A 53 4.32 -6.08 -13.58
N GLY A 54 3.83 -7.30 -13.37
CA GLY A 54 4.65 -8.47 -13.03
C GLY A 54 5.37 -8.35 -11.69
N LEU A 55 4.81 -7.59 -10.74
CA LEU A 55 5.41 -7.31 -9.43
C LEU A 55 4.93 -8.33 -8.40
N GLY A 56 5.86 -9.15 -7.91
CA GLY A 56 5.58 -10.16 -6.88
C GLY A 56 5.87 -9.68 -5.45
N LEU A 57 5.58 -10.56 -4.48
CA LEU A 57 5.81 -10.30 -3.05
C LEU A 57 7.24 -9.88 -2.72
N ALA A 58 8.24 -10.51 -3.36
CA ALA A 58 9.64 -10.18 -3.15
C ALA A 58 9.94 -8.69 -3.39
N ARG A 59 9.30 -8.10 -4.42
CA ARG A 59 9.48 -6.69 -4.74
C ARG A 59 8.81 -5.76 -3.72
N ILE A 60 7.69 -6.19 -3.14
CA ILE A 60 7.00 -5.44 -2.07
C ILE A 60 7.83 -5.43 -0.80
N GLN A 61 8.54 -6.51 -0.50
CA GLN A 61 9.38 -6.64 0.70
C GLN A 61 10.69 -5.85 0.63
N GLU A 62 11.08 -5.35 -0.53
CA GLU A 62 12.27 -4.51 -0.71
C GLU A 62 12.01 -3.04 -0.32
N VAL A 63 10.76 -2.66 -0.04
CA VAL A 63 10.34 -1.30 0.32
C VAL A 63 10.16 -1.16 1.82
#